data_AF-A0A0A1UFZ4-F1
#
_entry.id   AF-A0A0A1UFZ4-F1
#
_cell.length_a   1.000
_cell.length_b   1.000
_cell.length_c   1.000
_cell.angle_alpha   90.00
_cell.angle_beta   90.00
_cell.angle_gamma   90.00
#
_symmetry.space_group_name_H-M   'P 1'
#
loop_
_entity.id
_entity.type
_entity.pdbx_description
1 polymer ?
#
loop_
_entity_poly.entity_id
_entity_poly.type
_entity_poly.pdbx_seq_one_letter_code
_entity_poly.pdbx_strand_id
1 'polypeptide(L)'
;MLLSLIITATLAFTSGDDYLVKYIPESNVFNATNEQYYRPSCTTCCRVLFASDYNYVTQSRFTTSDTDTRYVMDMEFDKANKVRSATGDWEQNILLRPINMGNELQFWEFAPYKMFISFPIPRRVHDIRSGAIVGNTLIIWAKKPPLDIGTNNQRFMYVHPYDGYPTTATYSVYKQHFYIPYQNNYNYALCYQARKASEARSTWSGNSNLNVLTSSYQITAQRCDANLATQFFVPIFA
;
A
#
# COMPACT_ATOMS: atom_id res chain seq x y z
N MET A 1 30.15 -25.94 28.19
CA MET A 1 29.83 -24.83 27.26
C MET A 1 28.62 -25.24 26.45
N LEU A 2 27.44 -24.73 26.81
CA LEU A 2 26.19 -24.99 26.10
C LEU A 2 26.17 -24.10 24.85
N LEU A 3 26.07 -24.74 23.68
CA LEU A 3 26.03 -24.08 22.37
C LEU A 3 24.60 -23.56 22.14
N SER A 4 24.43 -22.24 22.13
CA SER A 4 23.16 -21.58 21.84
C SER A 4 22.72 -21.87 20.41
N LEU A 5 21.58 -22.55 20.28
CA LEU A 5 20.88 -22.76 19.01
C LEU A 5 20.33 -21.42 18.52
N ILE A 6 20.93 -20.84 17.47
CA ILE A 6 20.34 -19.71 16.75
C ILE A 6 19.24 -20.28 15.86
N ILE A 7 18.00 -20.22 16.33
CA ILE A 7 16.82 -20.38 15.47
C ILE A 7 16.74 -19.12 14.61
N THR A 8 17.35 -19.16 13.44
CA THR A 8 16.99 -18.22 12.38
C THR A 8 15.62 -18.63 11.87
N ALA A 9 14.60 -17.85 12.21
CA ALA A 9 13.29 -17.91 11.57
C ALA A 9 13.47 -17.52 10.10
N THR A 10 13.88 -18.48 9.29
CA THR A 10 13.78 -18.39 7.84
C THR A 10 12.30 -18.54 7.52
N LEU A 11 11.64 -17.41 7.24
CA LEU A 11 10.40 -17.42 6.47
C LEU A 11 10.77 -17.87 5.05
N ALA A 12 11.09 -19.16 4.92
CA ALA A 12 11.39 -19.79 3.65
C ALA A 12 10.05 -19.99 2.94
N PHE A 13 9.76 -19.10 2.01
CA PHE A 13 8.68 -19.27 1.05
C PHE A 13 8.96 -20.56 0.26
N THR A 14 8.19 -21.62 0.51
CA THR A 14 8.28 -22.86 -0.26
C THR A 14 7.60 -22.66 -1.60
N SER A 15 8.31 -23.00 -2.67
CA SER A 15 7.87 -22.82 -4.05
C SER A 15 6.73 -23.80 -4.38
N GLY A 16 5.57 -23.25 -4.74
CA GLY A 16 4.58 -23.96 -5.55
C GLY A 16 4.67 -23.45 -6.98
N ASP A 17 5.11 -24.34 -7.88
CA ASP A 17 5.04 -24.15 -9.34
C ASP A 17 3.60 -23.82 -9.75
N ASP A 18 3.46 -22.88 -10.69
CA ASP A 18 2.28 -22.76 -11.60
C ASP A 18 2.30 -21.48 -12.46
N TYR A 19 3.35 -20.63 -12.42
CA TYR A 19 3.46 -19.53 -13.39
C TYR A 19 4.89 -19.07 -13.59
N LEU A 20 5.35 -19.14 -14.83
CA LEU A 20 6.59 -18.50 -15.28
C LEU A 20 6.37 -16.99 -15.35
N VAL A 21 6.96 -16.25 -14.41
CA VAL A 21 7.04 -14.78 -14.52
C VAL A 21 7.97 -14.46 -15.69
N LYS A 22 7.39 -13.97 -16.79
CA LYS A 22 8.12 -13.64 -18.03
C LYS A 22 9.22 -12.57 -17.83
N TYR A 23 9.10 -11.74 -16.80
CA TYR A 23 10.09 -10.73 -16.40
C TYR A 23 10.36 -10.80 -14.90
N ILE A 24 11.39 -11.58 -14.55
CA ILE A 24 11.83 -11.79 -13.17
C ILE A 24 12.05 -10.41 -12.50
N PRO A 25 11.60 -10.22 -11.24
CA PRO A 25 11.91 -9.01 -10.51
C PRO A 25 13.42 -8.72 -10.46
N GLU A 26 13.80 -7.46 -10.30
CA GLU A 26 15.20 -7.08 -10.06
C GLU A 26 15.79 -7.92 -8.90
N SER A 27 17.08 -8.29 -8.97
CA SER A 27 17.72 -9.18 -8.00
C SER A 27 17.69 -8.65 -6.55
N ASN A 28 17.43 -7.35 -6.39
CA ASN A 28 17.34 -6.63 -5.13
C ASN A 28 15.89 -6.33 -4.69
N VAL A 29 14.84 -6.99 -5.22
CA VAL A 29 13.47 -6.77 -4.70
C VAL A 29 13.31 -7.12 -3.22
N PHE A 30 14.30 -7.79 -2.64
CA PHE A 30 14.40 -8.10 -1.22
C PHE A 30 15.19 -7.07 -0.40
N ASN A 31 15.89 -6.13 -1.07
CA ASN A 31 16.78 -5.14 -0.45
C ASN A 31 16.59 -3.76 -1.12
N ALA A 32 16.06 -2.77 -0.41
CA ALA A 32 16.09 -1.40 -0.94
C ALA A 32 17.50 -0.83 -0.73
N THR A 33 18.28 -0.67 -1.80
CA THR A 33 19.67 -0.16 -1.73
C THR A 33 19.76 1.28 -1.19
N ASN A 34 18.63 2.01 -1.21
CA ASN A 34 18.48 3.34 -0.65
C ASN A 34 17.84 3.34 0.76
N GLU A 35 17.79 2.19 1.44
CA GLU A 35 17.53 2.14 2.88
C GLU A 35 18.81 2.59 3.62
N GLN A 36 18.84 3.84 4.08
CA GLN A 36 19.80 4.28 5.10
C GLN A 36 19.45 3.72 6.50
N TYR A 37 18.64 2.66 6.55
CA TYR A 37 18.03 2.16 7.77
C TYR A 37 18.61 0.79 8.15
N TYR A 38 19.24 0.70 9.32
CA TYR A 38 19.76 -0.57 9.84
C TYR A 38 18.65 -1.33 10.58
N ARG A 39 17.86 -2.11 9.84
CA ARG A 39 16.66 -2.81 10.35
C ARG A 39 16.86 -3.64 11.64
N PRO A 40 18.00 -4.32 11.88
CA PRO A 40 18.24 -5.02 13.15
C PRO A 40 18.30 -4.11 14.38
N SER A 41 18.53 -2.80 14.20
CA SER A 41 18.45 -1.81 15.27
C SER A 41 17.04 -1.24 15.49
N CYS A 42 16.06 -1.65 14.68
CA CYS A 42 14.69 -1.22 14.83
C CYS A 42 13.98 -1.99 15.93
N THR A 43 13.80 -1.35 17.09
CA THR A 43 12.94 -1.87 18.16
C THR A 43 11.45 -1.60 17.90
N THR A 44 11.11 -0.84 16.86
CA THR A 44 9.76 -0.32 16.57
C THR A 44 9.32 -0.52 15.11
N CYS A 45 9.79 -1.58 14.42
CA CYS A 45 9.23 -1.98 13.11
C CYS A 45 7.80 -2.51 13.33
N CYS A 46 6.86 -1.61 13.63
CA CYS A 46 5.46 -1.94 13.81
C CYS A 46 4.88 -2.28 12.44
N ARG A 47 4.29 -3.47 12.35
CA ARG A 47 3.51 -3.84 11.18
C ARG A 47 2.20 -3.09 11.24
N VAL A 48 1.74 -2.58 10.11
CA VAL A 48 0.44 -1.90 10.04
C VAL A 48 -0.38 -2.48 8.91
N LEU A 49 -1.64 -2.79 9.21
CA LEU A 49 -2.68 -3.01 8.21
C LEU A 49 -3.40 -1.69 7.97
N PHE A 50 -3.73 -1.38 6.73
CA PHE A 50 -4.58 -0.24 6.40
C PHE A 50 -5.94 -0.73 5.94
N ALA A 51 -6.92 -0.71 6.84
CA ALA A 51 -8.28 -1.13 6.56
C ALA A 51 -9.08 0.01 5.90
N SER A 52 -9.86 -0.31 4.89
CA SER A 52 -10.89 0.59 4.36
C SER A 52 -12.03 0.72 5.35
N ASP A 53 -12.46 1.95 5.64
CA ASP A 53 -13.64 2.21 6.47
C ASP A 53 -14.95 2.20 5.66
N TYR A 54 -14.85 1.96 4.35
CA TYR A 54 -15.99 1.75 3.47
C TYR A 54 -16.47 0.30 3.49
N ASN A 55 -17.75 0.11 3.79
CA ASN A 55 -18.46 -1.16 3.73
C ASN A 55 -19.00 -1.39 2.31
N TYR A 56 -18.46 -2.41 1.62
CA TYR A 56 -18.83 -2.74 0.25
C TYR A 56 -20.18 -3.46 0.12
N VAL A 57 -20.73 -3.96 1.24
CA VAL A 57 -22.06 -4.59 1.28
C VAL A 57 -23.14 -3.50 1.37
N THR A 58 -23.03 -2.62 2.36
CA THR A 58 -24.01 -1.54 2.59
C THR A 58 -23.76 -0.28 1.75
N GLN A 59 -22.58 -0.17 1.14
CA GLN A 59 -22.12 0.99 0.38
C GLN A 59 -22.02 2.28 1.22
N SER A 60 -21.76 2.16 2.52
CA SER A 60 -21.60 3.27 3.48
C SER A 60 -20.30 3.15 4.28
N ARG A 61 -20.03 4.09 5.20
CA ARG A 61 -19.01 3.85 6.24
C ARG A 61 -19.46 2.70 7.14
N PHE A 62 -18.49 1.98 7.69
CA PHE A 62 -18.73 1.00 8.72
C PHE A 62 -19.31 1.64 9.99
N THR A 63 -20.21 0.91 10.64
CA THR A 63 -20.75 1.21 11.96
C THR A 63 -20.29 0.15 12.97
N THR A 64 -20.50 0.41 14.26
CA THR A 64 -20.15 -0.55 15.33
C THR A 64 -20.99 -1.82 15.32
N SER A 65 -22.14 -1.82 14.64
CA SER A 65 -23.00 -3.01 14.46
C SER A 65 -22.63 -3.87 13.25
N ASP A 66 -21.78 -3.36 12.35
CA ASP A 66 -21.47 -4.06 11.10
C ASP A 66 -20.51 -5.23 11.34
N THR A 67 -20.94 -6.43 10.94
CA THR A 67 -20.15 -7.67 11.02
C THR A 67 -19.52 -8.05 9.68
N ASP A 68 -19.72 -7.26 8.62
CA ASP A 68 -19.19 -7.55 7.29
C ASP A 68 -17.67 -7.54 7.24
N THR A 69 -17.13 -8.32 6.31
CA THR A 69 -15.70 -8.46 6.06
C THR A 69 -15.05 -7.10 5.80
N ARG A 70 -14.01 -6.79 6.58
CA ARG A 70 -13.15 -5.63 6.35
C ARG A 70 -12.20 -5.90 5.20
N TYR A 71 -11.99 -4.88 4.37
CA TYR A 71 -11.01 -4.92 3.29
C TYR A 71 -9.78 -4.14 3.71
N VAL A 72 -8.59 -4.67 3.45
CA VAL A 72 -7.30 -4.05 3.78
C VAL A 72 -6.44 -3.87 2.54
N MET A 73 -5.50 -2.93 2.59
CA MET A 73 -4.47 -2.80 1.55
C MET A 73 -3.63 -4.07 1.49
N ASP A 74 -3.61 -4.68 0.32
CA ASP A 74 -2.96 -5.96 0.04
C ASP A 74 -2.25 -5.88 -1.30
N MET A 75 -1.23 -6.72 -1.45
CA MET A 75 -0.64 -7.00 -2.75
C MET A 75 -1.67 -7.71 -3.63
N GLU A 76 -1.60 -7.46 -4.94
CA GLU A 76 -2.43 -8.15 -5.92
C GLU A 76 -2.10 -9.65 -6.11
N PHE A 77 -1.06 -10.16 -5.43
CA PHE A 77 -0.58 -11.53 -5.56
C PHE A 77 -0.46 -12.19 -4.18
N ASP A 78 -0.54 -13.52 -4.15
CA ASP A 78 -0.50 -14.30 -2.90
C ASP A 78 0.83 -15.05 -2.68
N LYS A 79 1.71 -15.09 -3.69
CA LYS A 79 2.97 -15.86 -3.64
C LYS A 79 4.15 -15.03 -4.14
N ALA A 80 5.31 -15.22 -3.51
CA ALA A 80 6.55 -14.53 -3.86
C ALA A 80 6.94 -14.71 -5.35
N ASN A 81 6.69 -15.89 -5.91
CA ASN A 81 6.97 -16.19 -7.32
C ASN A 81 6.00 -15.50 -8.30
N LYS A 82 5.06 -14.68 -7.83
CA LYS A 82 4.17 -13.85 -8.65
C LYS A 82 4.58 -12.37 -8.62
N VAL A 83 5.66 -12.02 -7.92
CA VAL A 83 6.26 -10.69 -8.00
C VAL A 83 6.79 -10.48 -9.41
N ARG A 84 6.48 -9.33 -10.00
CA ARG A 84 6.85 -8.93 -11.36
C ARG A 84 7.81 -7.74 -11.34
N SER A 85 8.33 -7.36 -12.50
CA SER A 85 9.14 -6.14 -12.66
C SER A 85 8.42 -4.93 -12.05
N ALA A 86 9.20 -4.03 -11.45
CA ALA A 86 8.68 -2.77 -10.95
C ALA A 86 8.37 -1.80 -12.08
N THR A 87 8.65 -2.11 -13.35
CA THR A 87 8.59 -1.15 -14.46
C THR A 87 7.87 -1.68 -15.69
N GLY A 88 7.38 -0.77 -16.54
CA GLY A 88 6.80 -1.08 -17.84
C GLY A 88 5.39 -1.66 -17.75
N ASP A 89 5.09 -2.69 -18.54
CA ASP A 89 3.76 -3.30 -18.59
C ASP A 89 3.55 -4.37 -17.50
N TRP A 90 4.34 -4.31 -16.43
CA TRP A 90 4.43 -5.38 -15.42
C TRP A 90 4.27 -4.92 -13.98
N GLU A 91 4.08 -3.62 -13.80
CA GLU A 91 3.86 -2.98 -12.50
C GLU A 91 2.66 -3.67 -11.80
N GLN A 92 2.56 -3.53 -10.48
CA GLN A 92 1.59 -4.33 -9.71
C GLN A 92 0.78 -3.43 -8.81
N ASN A 93 -0.53 -3.65 -8.77
CA ASN A 93 -1.46 -2.88 -7.98
C ASN A 93 -1.27 -3.14 -6.48
N ILE A 94 -1.57 -2.10 -5.69
CA ILE A 94 -2.04 -2.28 -4.32
C ILE A 94 -3.56 -2.30 -4.38
N LEU A 95 -4.17 -3.37 -3.88
CA LEU A 95 -5.61 -3.57 -3.90
C LEU A 95 -6.17 -3.50 -2.49
N LEU A 96 -7.47 -3.26 -2.39
CA LEU A 96 -8.25 -3.62 -1.22
C LEU A 96 -8.76 -5.04 -1.40
N ARG A 97 -8.38 -5.94 -0.48
CA ARG A 97 -8.82 -7.35 -0.46
C ARG A 97 -9.34 -7.72 0.93
N PRO A 98 -10.17 -8.76 1.08
CA PRO A 98 -10.61 -9.27 2.38
C PRO A 98 -9.42 -9.47 3.33
N ILE A 99 -9.57 -9.02 4.57
CA ILE A 99 -8.56 -9.24 5.60
C ILE A 99 -8.27 -10.73 5.78
N ASN A 100 -7.00 -11.08 5.80
CA ASN A 100 -6.50 -12.41 6.07
C ASN A 100 -5.28 -12.28 6.99
N MET A 101 -5.48 -12.53 8.29
CA MET A 101 -4.41 -12.38 9.30
C MET A 101 -3.22 -13.31 9.09
N GLY A 102 -3.37 -14.39 8.29
CA GLY A 102 -2.26 -15.25 7.90
C GLY A 102 -1.48 -14.78 6.67
N ASN A 103 -1.94 -13.73 5.98
CA ASN A 103 -1.29 -13.19 4.79
C ASN A 103 -0.36 -12.01 5.15
N GLU A 104 0.93 -12.30 5.25
CA GLU A 104 1.96 -11.29 5.54
C GLU A 104 2.02 -10.15 4.49
N LEU A 105 1.52 -10.38 3.27
CA LEU A 105 1.50 -9.39 2.18
C LEU A 105 0.53 -8.23 2.42
N GLN A 106 -0.36 -8.34 3.42
CA GLN A 106 -1.27 -7.26 3.83
C GLN A 106 -0.59 -6.25 4.75
N PHE A 107 0.57 -6.57 5.31
CA PHE A 107 1.26 -5.71 6.25
C PHE A 107 2.24 -4.76 5.56
N TRP A 108 2.25 -3.53 6.07
CA TRP A 108 3.09 -2.43 5.62
C TRP A 108 3.93 -1.90 6.76
N GLU A 109 4.92 -1.08 6.44
CA GLU A 109 5.72 -0.33 7.40
C GLU A 109 5.72 1.14 7.05
N PHE A 110 5.77 1.96 8.10
CA PHE A 110 6.14 3.36 7.97
C PHE A 110 7.64 3.44 7.66
N ALA A 111 7.97 4.02 6.52
CA ALA A 111 9.34 4.23 6.09
C ALA A 111 9.72 5.72 6.19
N PRO A 112 11.04 6.03 6.31
CA PRO A 112 11.53 7.39 6.24
C PRO A 112 11.01 8.15 5.00
N TYR A 113 10.98 9.47 5.10
CA TYR A 113 10.56 10.38 4.03
C TYR A 113 9.07 10.33 3.65
N LYS A 114 8.23 9.92 4.60
CA LYS A 114 6.77 9.82 4.44
C LYS A 114 6.38 8.77 3.40
N MET A 115 7.05 7.62 3.42
CA MET A 115 6.78 6.50 2.51
C MET A 115 6.13 5.34 3.28
N PHE A 116 5.45 4.47 2.56
CA PHE A 116 4.93 3.20 3.06
C PHE A 116 5.55 2.08 2.25
N ILE A 117 6.19 1.12 2.92
CA ILE A 117 6.89 0.00 2.28
C ILE A 117 6.22 -1.32 2.66
N SER A 118 6.22 -2.29 1.75
CA SER A 118 5.77 -3.65 2.06
C SER A 118 6.57 -4.22 3.25
N PHE A 119 5.93 -4.85 4.24
CA PHE A 119 6.65 -5.43 5.37
C PHE A 119 7.53 -6.65 4.98
N PRO A 120 6.99 -7.69 4.29
CA PRO A 120 7.79 -8.85 3.90
C PRO A 120 8.53 -8.62 2.58
N ILE A 121 7.80 -8.65 1.46
CA ILE A 121 8.28 -8.61 0.07
C ILE A 121 7.16 -8.14 -0.88
N PRO A 122 7.50 -7.64 -2.07
CA PRO A 122 8.81 -7.13 -2.47
C PRO A 122 9.02 -5.77 -1.82
N ARG A 123 10.22 -5.46 -1.29
CA ARG A 123 10.60 -4.21 -0.60
C ARG A 123 10.46 -2.98 -1.51
N ARG A 124 9.22 -2.64 -1.78
CA ARG A 124 8.72 -1.63 -2.69
C ARG A 124 7.76 -0.74 -1.92
N VAL A 125 7.67 0.48 -2.39
CA VAL A 125 6.87 1.51 -1.75
C VAL A 125 5.55 1.69 -2.47
N HIS A 126 4.58 2.25 -1.77
CA HIS A 126 3.42 2.86 -2.40
C HIS A 126 3.88 3.87 -3.45
N ASP A 127 3.25 3.84 -4.62
CA ASP A 127 3.49 4.79 -5.71
C ASP A 127 2.17 5.05 -6.44
N ILE A 128 1.82 6.31 -6.66
CA ILE A 128 0.73 6.65 -7.59
C ILE A 128 1.31 6.64 -8.99
N ARG A 129 0.90 5.63 -9.76
CA ARG A 129 1.41 5.33 -11.10
C ARG A 129 1.45 6.59 -11.96
N SER A 130 2.56 6.81 -12.68
CA SER A 130 2.73 7.95 -13.60
C SER A 130 2.57 9.34 -12.96
N GLY A 131 2.72 9.44 -11.64
CA GLY A 131 2.69 10.71 -10.91
C GLY A 131 1.42 10.93 -10.11
N ALA A 132 1.49 11.84 -9.12
CA ALA A 132 0.39 12.23 -8.25
C ALA A 132 -0.68 13.06 -8.99
N ILE A 133 -1.53 12.35 -9.75
CA ILE A 133 -2.57 12.89 -10.63
C ILE A 133 -3.88 12.15 -10.35
N VAL A 134 -5.01 12.86 -10.44
CA VAL A 134 -6.36 12.29 -10.27
C VAL A 134 -6.59 11.11 -11.22
N GLY A 135 -7.16 10.01 -10.70
CA GLY A 135 -7.49 8.80 -11.44
C GLY A 135 -6.34 7.79 -11.55
N ASN A 136 -5.10 8.22 -11.30
CA ASN A 136 -3.96 7.31 -11.33
C ASN A 136 -4.03 6.31 -10.18
N THR A 137 -3.61 5.07 -10.46
CA THR A 137 -3.77 3.93 -9.56
C THR A 137 -2.59 3.81 -8.61
N LEU A 138 -2.87 3.38 -7.39
CA LEU A 138 -1.87 3.01 -6.41
C LEU A 138 -1.25 1.65 -6.77
N ILE A 139 0.07 1.64 -6.90
CA ILE A 139 0.87 0.48 -7.25
C ILE A 139 2.02 0.31 -6.25
N ILE A 140 2.70 -0.83 -6.30
CA ILE A 140 4.02 -1.00 -5.70
C ILE A 140 5.11 -0.63 -6.72
N TRP A 141 6.07 0.20 -6.30
CA TRP A 141 7.22 0.60 -7.12
C TRP A 141 8.54 0.50 -6.39
N ALA A 142 9.64 0.46 -7.15
CA ALA A 142 10.98 0.61 -6.60
C ALA A 142 11.11 1.93 -5.81
N LYS A 143 11.75 1.91 -4.65
CA LYS A 143 11.95 3.11 -3.85
C LYS A 143 12.87 4.11 -4.58
N LYS A 144 12.35 5.28 -4.92
CA LYS A 144 13.13 6.37 -5.53
C LYS A 144 13.92 7.15 -4.48
N PRO A 145 14.98 7.88 -4.86
CA PRO A 145 15.71 8.75 -3.94
C PRO A 145 14.80 9.80 -3.30
N PRO A 146 14.90 10.06 -1.99
CA PRO A 146 13.87 10.81 -1.25
C PRO A 146 13.63 12.27 -1.67
N LEU A 147 14.65 12.89 -2.29
CA LEU A 147 14.65 14.29 -2.68
C LEU A 147 14.61 14.49 -4.20
N ASP A 148 14.46 13.40 -4.96
CA ASP A 148 14.25 13.47 -6.40
C ASP A 148 12.82 13.98 -6.67
N ILE A 149 12.68 14.86 -7.66
CA ILE A 149 11.38 15.38 -8.11
C ILE A 149 10.44 14.25 -8.54
N GLY A 150 10.99 13.16 -9.08
CA GLY A 150 10.26 11.96 -9.47
C GLY A 150 9.67 11.17 -8.29
N THR A 151 9.98 11.53 -7.04
CA THR A 151 9.58 10.80 -5.82
C THR A 151 8.31 11.34 -5.18
N ASN A 152 7.79 12.46 -5.66
CA ASN A 152 6.59 13.11 -5.10
C ASN A 152 5.38 12.17 -5.01
N ASN A 153 5.24 11.28 -6.00
CA ASN A 153 4.17 10.28 -6.06
C ASN A 153 4.40 9.03 -5.19
N GLN A 154 5.46 8.99 -4.39
CA GLN A 154 5.76 7.94 -3.40
C GLN A 154 5.67 8.45 -1.95
N ARG A 155 5.33 9.73 -1.78
CA ARG A 155 5.36 10.41 -0.48
C ARG A 155 3.93 10.75 -0.06
N PHE A 156 3.53 10.24 1.09
CA PHE A 156 2.16 10.26 1.57
C PHE A 156 2.12 10.55 3.06
N MET A 157 1.10 11.26 3.49
CA MET A 157 0.88 11.54 4.89
C MET A 157 -0.44 10.92 5.32
N TYR A 158 -0.39 9.97 6.23
CA TYR A 158 -1.59 9.51 6.90
C TYR A 158 -2.01 10.55 7.95
N VAL A 159 -3.23 11.07 7.84
CA VAL A 159 -3.78 12.08 8.74
C VAL A 159 -4.44 11.34 9.92
N HIS A 160 -3.79 11.32 11.08
CA HIS A 160 -4.39 10.68 12.26
C HIS A 160 -5.68 11.39 12.69
N PRO A 161 -6.64 10.66 13.29
CA PRO A 161 -7.89 11.26 13.77
C PRO A 161 -7.72 12.08 15.06
N TYR A 162 -6.55 12.04 15.70
CA TYR A 162 -6.26 12.72 16.96
C TYR A 162 -6.32 14.24 16.81
N ASP A 163 -6.93 14.90 17.79
CA ASP A 163 -7.02 16.35 17.80
C ASP A 163 -5.63 16.98 17.91
N GLY A 164 -5.38 17.99 17.06
CA GLY A 164 -4.07 18.65 16.97
C GLY A 164 -3.03 17.95 16.09
N TYR A 165 -3.35 16.81 15.45
CA TYR A 165 -2.43 16.12 14.55
C TYR A 165 -3.06 15.83 13.17
N PRO A 166 -2.40 16.18 12.06
CA PRO A 166 -1.22 17.04 11.96
C PRO A 166 -1.57 18.47 12.37
N THR A 167 -0.58 19.19 12.91
CA THR A 167 -0.74 20.54 13.50
C THR A 167 -1.09 21.63 12.49
N THR A 168 -1.00 21.34 11.19
CA THR A 168 -1.27 22.29 10.11
C THR A 168 -2.75 22.27 9.71
N ALA A 169 -3.39 23.44 9.72
CA ALA A 169 -4.81 23.61 9.38
C ALA A 169 -5.20 23.06 8.00
N THR A 170 -4.27 22.95 7.05
CA THR A 170 -4.54 22.50 5.68
C THR A 170 -5.01 21.04 5.59
N TYR A 171 -4.55 20.16 6.48
CA TYR A 171 -4.82 18.72 6.37
C TYR A 171 -5.69 18.18 7.50
N SER A 172 -5.94 18.97 8.55
CA SER A 172 -6.67 18.56 9.74
C SER A 172 -8.14 18.21 9.47
N VAL A 173 -8.70 18.67 8.35
CA VAL A 173 -10.07 18.34 7.92
C VAL A 173 -10.18 16.94 7.31
N TYR A 174 -9.08 16.35 6.83
CA TYR A 174 -9.06 15.05 6.16
C TYR A 174 -8.65 13.92 7.11
N LYS A 175 -9.25 13.89 8.30
CA LYS A 175 -8.96 12.85 9.32
C LYS A 175 -9.11 11.46 8.71
N GLN A 176 -8.16 10.56 8.98
CA GLN A 176 -8.09 9.19 8.48
C GLN A 176 -7.89 9.04 6.96
N HIS A 177 -7.42 10.08 6.28
CA HIS A 177 -7.07 10.02 4.86
C HIS A 177 -5.58 9.76 4.66
N PHE A 178 -5.24 9.11 3.55
CA PHE A 178 -3.89 9.14 2.99
C PHE A 178 -3.76 10.34 2.06
N TYR A 179 -3.18 11.40 2.57
CA TYR A 179 -2.94 12.63 1.84
C TYR A 179 -1.68 12.53 0.95
N ILE A 180 -1.72 13.11 -0.24
CA ILE A 180 -0.62 13.17 -1.21
C ILE A 180 -0.08 14.61 -1.25
N PRO A 181 0.88 14.97 -0.37
CA PRO A 181 1.33 16.35 -0.19
C PRO A 181 2.15 16.93 -1.34
N TYR A 182 2.77 16.07 -2.14
CA TYR A 182 3.60 16.49 -3.25
C TYR A 182 2.93 16.04 -4.53
N GLN A 183 2.15 16.95 -5.11
CA GLN A 183 1.31 16.71 -6.26
C GLN A 183 1.71 17.64 -7.40
N ASN A 184 1.48 17.19 -8.63
CA ASN A 184 1.88 17.96 -9.80
C ASN A 184 1.05 19.24 -9.98
N ASN A 185 -0.11 19.32 -9.32
CA ASN A 185 -1.01 20.46 -9.34
C ASN A 185 -1.46 20.79 -7.91
N TYR A 186 -1.06 21.95 -7.39
CA TYR A 186 -1.34 22.39 -6.01
C TYR A 186 -2.72 23.07 -5.83
N ASN A 187 -3.55 23.13 -6.87
CA ASN A 187 -4.85 23.81 -6.82
C ASN A 187 -5.92 23.05 -6.01
N TYR A 188 -5.70 21.79 -5.68
CA TYR A 188 -6.61 20.97 -4.89
C TYR A 188 -5.84 19.94 -4.08
N ALA A 189 -6.41 19.44 -3.00
CA ALA A 189 -5.85 18.36 -2.20
C ALA A 189 -6.05 16.99 -2.88
N LEU A 190 -5.03 16.11 -2.86
CA LEU A 190 -5.12 14.72 -3.35
C LEU A 190 -5.06 13.71 -2.20
N CYS A 191 -5.93 12.71 -2.27
CA CYS A 191 -6.06 11.62 -1.30
C CYS A 191 -6.19 10.27 -2.01
N TYR A 192 -5.93 9.18 -1.28
CA TYR A 192 -6.35 7.86 -1.74
C TYR A 192 -7.87 7.73 -1.71
N GLN A 193 -8.41 7.09 -2.75
CA GLN A 193 -9.80 6.69 -2.83
C GLN A 193 -9.89 5.25 -3.32
N ALA A 194 -10.54 4.43 -2.51
CA ALA A 194 -10.97 3.10 -2.90
C ALA A 194 -12.04 3.17 -4.00
N ARG A 195 -11.90 2.39 -5.07
CA ARG A 195 -12.95 2.23 -6.08
C ARG A 195 -14.12 1.44 -5.49
N LYS A 196 -15.34 1.82 -5.81
CA LYS A 196 -16.57 1.06 -5.55
C LYS A 196 -16.66 -0.15 -6.49
N ALA A 197 -17.52 -1.11 -6.14
CA ALA A 197 -17.75 -2.30 -6.96
C ALA A 197 -18.28 -2.01 -8.37
N SER A 198 -19.00 -0.90 -8.55
CA SER A 198 -19.53 -0.46 -9.85
C SER A 198 -18.51 0.28 -10.72
N GLU A 199 -17.34 0.65 -10.18
CA GLU A 199 -16.35 1.42 -10.92
C GLU A 199 -15.45 0.49 -11.73
N ALA A 200 -15.24 0.86 -13.01
CA ALA A 200 -14.35 0.13 -13.89
C ALA A 200 -12.92 0.09 -13.33
N ARG A 201 -12.19 -0.98 -13.62
CA ARG A 201 -10.76 -1.05 -13.31
C ARG A 201 -9.95 -0.18 -14.25
N SER A 202 -8.76 0.19 -13.81
CA SER A 202 -7.80 0.94 -14.63
C SER A 202 -7.36 0.13 -15.85
N THR A 203 -7.14 0.80 -16.98
CA THR A 203 -6.92 0.16 -18.29
C THR A 203 -5.46 0.15 -18.74
N TRP A 204 -4.53 0.52 -17.85
CA TRP A 204 -3.11 0.55 -18.19
C TRP A 204 -2.55 -0.88 -18.34
N SER A 205 -1.47 -1.00 -19.10
CA SER A 205 -0.95 -2.28 -19.62
C SER A 205 -0.65 -3.34 -18.57
N GLY A 206 -0.01 -3.00 -17.45
CA GLY A 206 0.24 -3.99 -16.39
C GLY A 206 -1.01 -4.43 -15.64
N ASN A 207 -2.12 -3.71 -15.76
CA ASN A 207 -3.41 -4.20 -15.28
C ASN A 207 -3.97 -5.35 -16.14
N SER A 208 -3.47 -5.54 -17.38
CA SER A 208 -3.83 -6.73 -18.18
C SER A 208 -3.28 -8.03 -17.58
N ASN A 209 -2.24 -7.93 -16.74
CA ASN A 209 -1.65 -9.05 -16.02
C ASN A 209 -2.26 -9.24 -14.63
N LEU A 210 -3.21 -8.40 -14.22
CA LEU A 210 -3.88 -8.52 -12.93
C LEU A 210 -4.80 -9.76 -12.94
N ASN A 211 -4.47 -10.75 -12.13
CA ASN A 211 -5.32 -11.91 -11.87
C ASN A 211 -5.93 -11.77 -10.48
N VAL A 212 -7.26 -11.79 -10.38
CA VAL A 212 -7.94 -11.61 -9.11
C VAL A 212 -8.75 -12.85 -8.77
N LEU A 213 -8.37 -13.51 -7.69
CA LEU A 213 -9.00 -14.74 -7.21
C LEU A 213 -10.22 -14.48 -6.30
N THR A 214 -10.35 -13.28 -5.73
CA THR A 214 -11.39 -12.90 -4.76
C THR A 214 -11.93 -11.50 -5.03
N SER A 215 -12.92 -11.03 -4.27
CA SER A 215 -13.36 -9.63 -4.34
C SER A 215 -12.17 -8.69 -4.09
N SER A 216 -11.92 -7.75 -5.00
CA SER A 216 -10.84 -6.78 -4.84
C SER A 216 -11.16 -5.45 -5.50
N TYR A 217 -10.68 -4.36 -4.90
CA TYR A 217 -10.90 -3.01 -5.40
C TYR A 217 -9.60 -2.25 -5.55
N GLN A 218 -9.46 -1.48 -6.62
CA GLN A 218 -8.28 -0.64 -6.83
C GLN A 218 -8.36 0.62 -5.98
N ILE A 219 -7.21 1.14 -5.59
CA ILE A 219 -7.08 2.44 -4.94
C ILE A 219 -6.53 3.42 -5.97
N THR A 220 -7.08 4.62 -6.01
CA THR A 220 -6.67 5.68 -6.93
C THR A 220 -6.41 6.98 -6.19
N ALA A 221 -5.59 7.85 -6.76
CA ALA A 221 -5.50 9.23 -6.32
C ALA A 221 -6.76 9.99 -6.76
N GLN A 222 -7.41 10.68 -5.85
CA GLN A 222 -8.60 11.48 -6.09
C GLN A 222 -8.54 12.78 -5.31
N ARG A 223 -9.39 13.74 -5.68
CA ARG A 223 -9.53 14.97 -4.88
C ARG A 223 -10.01 14.60 -3.49
N CYS A 224 -9.36 15.15 -2.46
CA CYS A 224 -9.75 14.87 -1.08
C CYS A 224 -11.16 15.39 -0.80
N ASP A 225 -11.98 14.53 -0.21
CA ASP A 225 -13.32 14.88 0.30
C ASP A 225 -13.45 14.35 1.72
N ALA A 226 -13.51 15.28 2.68
CA ALA A 226 -13.55 14.99 4.10
C ALA A 226 -14.76 14.15 4.55
N ASN A 227 -15.78 13.95 3.70
CA ASN A 227 -16.99 13.19 4.02
C ASN A 227 -17.11 11.91 3.19
N LEU A 228 -16.21 11.66 2.24
CA LEU A 228 -16.36 10.54 1.32
C LEU A 228 -15.83 9.25 1.94
N ALA A 229 -16.75 8.35 2.30
CA ALA A 229 -16.47 7.06 2.95
C ALA A 229 -15.32 6.24 2.31
N THR A 230 -15.22 6.25 0.98
CA THR A 230 -14.18 5.52 0.22
C THR A 230 -12.77 6.10 0.35
N GLN A 231 -12.60 7.25 1.02
CA GLN A 231 -11.30 7.87 1.30
C GLN A 231 -10.82 7.67 2.74
N PHE A 232 -11.62 7.03 3.58
CA PHE A 232 -11.28 6.74 4.97
C PHE A 232 -10.54 5.41 5.09
N PHE A 233 -9.38 5.45 5.74
CA PHE A 233 -8.58 4.28 6.04
C PHE A 233 -8.19 4.26 7.51
N VAL A 234 -8.21 3.09 8.14
CA VAL A 234 -7.90 2.91 9.55
C VAL A 234 -6.63 2.06 9.68
N PRO A 235 -5.54 2.60 10.26
CA PRO A 235 -4.36 1.82 10.59
C PRO A 235 -4.66 0.90 11.77
N ILE A 236 -4.31 -0.36 11.63
CA ILE A 236 -4.36 -1.37 12.68
C ILE A 236 -2.92 -1.81 12.93
N PHE A 237 -2.37 -1.42 14.07
CA PHE A 237 -1.02 -1.79 14.48
C PHE A 237 -1.01 -3.23 14.99
N ALA A 238 -0.04 -4.01 14.53
CA ALA A 238 0.13 -5.43 14.84
C ALA A 238 1.55 -5.72 15.35
#